data_AF-A0A0W7WEJ5-F1
#
_entry.id   AF-A0A0W7WEJ5-F1
#
_cell.length_a   1.000
_cell.length_b   1.000
_cell.length_c   1.000
_cell.angle_alpha   90.00
_cell.angle_beta   90.00
_cell.angle_gamma   90.00
#
_symmetry.space_group_name_H-M   'P 1'
#
loop_
_entity.id
_entity.type
_entity.pdbx_description
1 polymer ?
#
loop_
_entity_poly.entity_id
_entity_poly.type
_entity_poly.pdbx_seq_one_letter_code
_entity_poly.pdbx_strand_id
1 'polypeptide(L)'
;MFSLLLLLPLLLVGLLVDFGGGDDDDDDDRDRAQPPEPGEGDDVLDLGDGNDFLSALAGNDLVYAGDGDDEVFGDAGNDTLRGEEGDDLAFGGSGLDKLVGGPGDDVLEGEDGDDKVLGEAGDDVLGGGAGNDLLRDALGDNLFYGDGGDDTLEAGDGDDTMFGGLGNDSLDGEGGDNELDGGPGDDTLNADEGSNSLSGGDGNDLMRINTYSGGSSSFNFLDGGLDDDTMSGGLGDDDLMGGLGDDEMSGNSGDDILFGDEGADILSGDNGDDSLYGGIGEDVLDGGLGNDLLEGDEDDDTLNGQAGNDTLAGGAGDDEMSGGAGDDVMAGEAGSNQMRGGDGDDTILGEGDGDELYGEAGDDSLQALGDGALLDGGTGADTLDASGAFAQLIGGVGNDVLSSTGTEALLQGGEGDDTLTGGDSEDILDGGTGDDIITGNAGEARGGDGDDIIENAFEADGGAGDDILTGVFAASGGAGNDYIEVEFSADGGAGQDTIDFATTDLGVSVSGGADGDLFQLDAVLPQADADNVPVIDDFDSDGVDRDVLSVRLAAGVDPDTLMVMPDPEGGTDALLALPDGTDIVYLARITDGQNSGFSLSDVAVTLEETA
;
A
#
# COMPACT_ATOMS: atom_id res chain seq x y z
N MET A 1 17.61 12.19 -17.86
CA MET A 1 18.14 12.66 -19.19
C MET A 1 19.04 13.88 -18.98
N PHE A 2 20.11 13.75 -18.21
CA PHE A 2 21.21 14.71 -18.10
C PHE A 2 22.46 13.91 -17.76
N SER A 3 23.19 13.50 -18.79
CA SER A 3 24.53 12.93 -18.65
C SER A 3 25.24 13.38 -19.91
N LEU A 4 25.93 14.52 -19.80
CA LEU A 4 27.09 14.91 -20.62
C LEU A 4 27.48 16.38 -20.33
N LEU A 5 27.98 16.71 -19.13
CA LEU A 5 28.86 17.90 -18.97
C LEU A 5 29.53 17.94 -17.59
N LEU A 6 30.59 17.16 -17.35
CA LEU A 6 31.61 17.48 -16.33
C LEU A 6 32.83 16.60 -16.56
N LEU A 7 33.64 17.02 -17.52
CA LEU A 7 34.99 16.51 -17.72
C LEU A 7 35.78 17.68 -18.30
N LEU A 8 35.98 18.69 -17.44
CA LEU A 8 37.04 19.70 -17.44
C LEU A 8 36.71 20.76 -16.38
N PRO A 9 37.53 20.89 -15.32
CA PRO A 9 38.24 22.15 -15.20
C PRO A 9 39.76 22.04 -14.97
N LEU A 10 40.40 20.90 -15.24
CA LEU A 10 41.88 20.77 -15.16
C LEU A 10 42.69 21.57 -16.21
N LEU A 11 42.08 22.55 -16.89
CA LEU A 11 42.78 23.41 -17.86
C LEU A 11 42.46 24.90 -17.73
N LEU A 12 41.65 25.32 -16.75
CA LEU A 12 41.18 26.71 -16.66
C LEU A 12 41.89 27.56 -15.58
N VAL A 13 42.58 26.95 -14.61
CA VAL A 13 43.43 27.69 -13.66
C VAL A 13 44.66 28.31 -14.35
N GLY A 14 45.04 27.83 -15.53
CA GLY A 14 46.15 28.38 -16.33
C GLY A 14 45.80 29.53 -17.29
N LEU A 15 44.57 30.08 -17.31
CA LEU A 15 44.14 31.03 -18.35
C LEU A 15 43.31 32.23 -17.88
N LEU A 16 43.61 32.79 -16.70
CA LEU A 16 43.09 34.10 -16.28
C LEU A 16 44.14 35.15 -15.89
N VAL A 17 45.43 34.86 -16.05
CA VAL A 17 46.49 35.88 -15.98
C VAL A 17 46.79 36.42 -17.38
N ASP A 18 46.42 37.67 -17.61
CA ASP A 18 46.84 38.44 -18.79
C ASP A 18 48.38 38.48 -18.83
N PHE A 19 48.99 37.75 -19.77
CA PHE A 19 50.39 37.94 -20.16
C PHE A 19 50.52 39.27 -20.92
N GLY A 20 50.34 40.37 -20.19
CA GLY A 20 50.69 41.72 -20.58
C GLY A 20 52.21 41.88 -20.55
N GLY A 21 52.89 41.37 -21.57
CA GLY A 21 54.30 41.68 -21.84
C GLY A 21 54.48 43.18 -22.08
N GLY A 22 54.71 43.92 -21.00
CA GLY A 22 55.17 45.31 -21.00
C GLY A 22 56.66 45.32 -20.72
N ASP A 23 57.46 45.46 -21.78
CA ASP A 23 58.82 45.98 -21.70
C ASP A 23 58.76 47.40 -21.10
N ASP A 24 58.95 47.54 -19.79
CA ASP A 24 59.31 48.81 -19.16
C ASP A 24 60.68 48.65 -18.47
N ASP A 25 61.72 48.86 -19.28
CA ASP A 25 63.01 49.37 -18.84
C ASP A 25 62.77 50.73 -18.15
N ASP A 26 62.57 50.75 -16.84
CA ASP A 26 62.81 51.96 -16.04
C ASP A 26 63.54 51.60 -14.75
N ASP A 27 64.82 51.99 -14.75
CA ASP A 27 65.71 52.11 -13.59
C ASP A 27 65.02 52.91 -12.47
N ASP A 28 64.37 52.24 -11.52
CA ASP A 28 64.01 52.81 -10.22
C ASP A 28 64.54 51.91 -9.10
N ASP A 29 65.84 52.07 -8.82
CA ASP A 29 66.50 51.69 -7.57
C ASP A 29 65.77 52.36 -6.37
N ARG A 30 64.64 51.80 -5.97
CA ARG A 30 64.00 52.02 -4.67
C ARG A 30 64.01 50.71 -3.91
N ASP A 31 65.15 50.44 -3.26
CA ASP A 31 65.29 49.73 -1.97
C ASP A 31 64.24 48.63 -1.68
N ARG A 32 63.93 47.76 -2.67
CA ARG A 32 63.31 46.47 -2.39
C ARG A 32 64.42 45.64 -1.78
N ALA A 33 64.27 45.30 -0.49
CA ALA A 33 65.05 44.21 0.07
C ALA A 33 64.87 43.03 -0.91
N GLN A 34 65.97 42.45 -1.38
CA GLN A 34 65.84 41.21 -2.11
C GLN A 34 65.19 40.21 -1.15
N PRO A 35 64.13 39.49 -1.56
CA PRO A 35 63.57 38.43 -0.74
C PRO A 35 64.71 37.46 -0.34
N PRO A 36 64.64 36.85 0.85
CA PRO A 36 65.63 35.87 1.26
C PRO A 36 65.76 34.79 0.17
N GLU A 37 66.98 34.50 -0.31
CA GLU A 37 67.17 33.39 -1.25
C GLU A 37 67.05 32.07 -0.48
N PRO A 38 66.10 31.18 -0.83
CA PRO A 38 65.94 29.89 -0.18
C PRO A 38 67.11 28.96 -0.46
N GLY A 39 67.42 28.10 0.51
CA GLY A 39 68.36 27.00 0.44
C GLY A 39 67.68 25.69 0.05
N GLU A 40 68.41 24.57 0.17
CA GLU A 40 67.83 23.21 0.07
C GLU A 40 67.67 22.59 1.47
N GLY A 41 67.30 23.37 2.47
CA GLY A 41 66.93 22.81 3.77
C GLY A 41 66.28 23.84 4.67
N ASP A 42 65.63 23.39 5.75
CA ASP A 42 64.70 24.14 6.58
C ASP A 42 64.98 25.66 6.71
N ASP A 43 64.16 26.45 6.02
CA ASP A 43 64.22 27.90 5.91
C ASP A 43 63.04 28.59 6.60
N VAL A 44 63.22 29.88 6.91
CA VAL A 44 62.15 30.76 7.41
C VAL A 44 62.17 32.03 6.57
N LEU A 45 61.11 32.24 5.80
CA LEU A 45 61.02 33.24 4.74
C LEU A 45 59.84 34.18 5.03
N ASP A 46 60.03 35.47 4.80
CA ASP A 46 59.08 36.57 5.09
C ASP A 46 59.24 37.54 3.92
N LEU A 47 58.20 37.64 3.07
CA LEU A 47 58.26 38.37 1.79
C LEU A 47 57.81 39.84 1.96
N GLY A 48 56.77 40.06 2.77
CA GLY A 48 56.39 41.38 3.27
C GLY A 48 55.26 41.99 2.46
N ASP A 49 55.33 43.29 2.18
CA ASP A 49 54.26 43.98 1.43
C ASP A 49 54.48 43.86 -0.10
N GLY A 50 53.39 43.56 -0.79
CA GLY A 50 53.19 43.56 -2.23
C GLY A 50 53.25 42.17 -2.84
N ASN A 51 52.61 42.00 -4.00
CA ASN A 51 52.57 40.73 -4.73
C ASN A 51 53.96 40.14 -4.99
N ASP A 52 54.24 39.01 -4.37
CA ASP A 52 55.50 38.30 -4.34
C ASP A 52 55.39 36.90 -4.97
N PHE A 53 56.54 36.35 -5.37
CA PHE A 53 56.65 35.02 -5.96
C PHE A 53 57.82 34.28 -5.30
N LEU A 54 57.58 33.07 -4.79
CA LEU A 54 58.58 32.27 -4.07
C LEU A 54 58.43 30.76 -4.34
N SER A 55 59.56 30.08 -4.49
CA SER A 55 59.65 28.61 -4.38
C SER A 55 60.69 28.28 -3.30
N ALA A 56 60.27 27.53 -2.29
CA ALA A 56 61.05 27.23 -1.07
C ALA A 56 62.09 26.12 -1.29
N LEU A 57 61.93 25.31 -2.35
CA LEU A 57 62.80 24.18 -2.71
C LEU A 57 62.70 23.03 -1.70
N ALA A 58 63.76 22.24 -1.53
CA ALA A 58 63.71 21.14 -0.58
C ALA A 58 63.93 21.66 0.85
N GLY A 59 63.16 21.21 1.82
CA GLY A 59 63.26 21.68 3.21
C GLY A 59 62.00 21.39 3.99
N ASN A 60 62.00 21.67 5.30
CA ASN A 60 60.75 21.91 6.01
C ASN A 60 60.71 23.41 6.28
N ASP A 61 60.06 24.13 5.40
CA ASP A 61 60.16 25.56 5.27
C ASP A 61 58.96 26.25 5.91
N LEU A 62 59.18 27.46 6.41
CA LEU A 62 58.13 28.30 6.98
C LEU A 62 58.10 29.63 6.22
N VAL A 63 57.06 29.82 5.44
CA VAL A 63 56.86 31.01 4.60
C VAL A 63 55.74 31.87 5.18
N TYR A 64 55.99 33.18 5.22
CA TYR A 64 54.99 34.23 5.40
C TYR A 64 55.02 35.09 4.14
N ALA A 65 53.94 35.10 3.37
CA ALA A 65 53.87 35.82 2.11
C ALA A 65 53.65 37.32 2.39
N GLY A 66 52.58 37.68 3.08
CA GLY A 66 52.40 39.00 3.69
C GLY A 66 51.19 39.74 3.12
N ASP A 67 51.32 41.04 2.85
CA ASP A 67 50.19 41.80 2.28
C ASP A 67 50.29 41.77 0.74
N GLY A 68 49.26 41.33 0.02
CA GLY A 68 49.19 41.35 -1.44
C GLY A 68 48.89 39.96 -2.02
N ASP A 69 48.56 39.90 -3.30
CA ASP A 69 48.25 38.63 -3.98
C ASP A 69 49.57 37.91 -4.32
N ASP A 70 49.91 36.87 -3.56
CA ASP A 70 51.20 36.17 -3.59
C ASP A 70 51.14 34.79 -4.25
N GLU A 71 52.28 34.31 -4.77
CA GLU A 71 52.42 32.98 -5.37
C GLU A 71 53.57 32.21 -4.68
N VAL A 72 53.24 31.15 -3.93
CA VAL A 72 54.18 30.43 -3.05
C VAL A 72 54.18 28.92 -3.32
N PHE A 73 55.36 28.33 -3.49
CA PHE A 73 55.56 26.89 -3.63
C PHE A 73 56.44 26.34 -2.49
N GLY A 74 55.99 25.32 -1.78
CA GLY A 74 56.76 24.57 -0.77
C GLY A 74 57.78 23.60 -1.39
N ASP A 75 57.41 22.98 -2.52
CA ASP A 75 58.19 21.97 -3.24
C ASP A 75 58.37 20.64 -2.48
N ALA A 76 59.39 20.46 -1.64
CA ALA A 76 59.69 19.13 -1.09
C ALA A 76 60.09 19.13 0.38
N GLY A 77 59.26 18.50 1.19
CA GLY A 77 59.41 18.29 2.61
C GLY A 77 58.16 18.79 3.31
N ASN A 78 58.20 19.02 4.62
CA ASN A 78 56.99 19.33 5.39
C ASN A 78 56.93 20.83 5.66
N ASP A 79 56.27 21.55 4.77
CA ASP A 79 56.28 22.99 4.71
C ASP A 79 55.11 23.61 5.47
N THR A 80 55.26 24.89 5.83
CA THR A 80 54.17 25.70 6.36
C THR A 80 54.13 27.01 5.61
N LEU A 81 53.11 27.16 4.77
CA LEU A 81 52.88 28.31 3.92
C LEU A 81 51.75 29.15 4.50
N ARG A 82 51.91 30.48 4.49
CA ARG A 82 50.92 31.45 4.97
C ARG A 82 50.81 32.57 3.96
N GLY A 83 49.65 32.72 3.33
CA GLY A 83 49.32 33.82 2.43
C GLY A 83 49.29 35.16 3.16
N GLU A 84 48.54 35.21 4.26
CA GLU A 84 48.21 36.43 5.02
C GLU A 84 47.13 37.28 4.34
N GLU A 85 47.33 38.56 4.00
CA GLU A 85 46.24 39.38 3.41
C GLU A 85 46.36 39.40 1.88
N GLY A 86 45.35 38.98 1.13
CA GLY A 86 45.42 39.01 -0.34
C GLY A 86 44.73 37.80 -0.96
N ASP A 87 44.63 37.80 -2.30
CA ASP A 87 44.12 36.63 -3.03
C ASP A 87 45.34 35.76 -3.41
N ASP A 88 45.68 34.77 -2.59
CA ASP A 88 46.94 34.05 -2.65
C ASP A 88 46.86 32.73 -3.42
N LEU A 89 47.99 32.32 -4.01
CA LEU A 89 48.16 31.03 -4.67
C LEU A 89 49.29 30.24 -3.99
N ALA A 90 48.97 29.14 -3.32
CA ALA A 90 49.95 28.33 -2.61
C ALA A 90 49.90 26.84 -2.98
N PHE A 91 51.07 26.22 -3.18
CA PHE A 91 51.23 24.79 -3.43
C PHE A 91 52.19 24.17 -2.40
N GLY A 92 51.77 23.13 -1.68
CA GLY A 92 52.58 22.39 -0.69
C GLY A 92 53.71 21.63 -1.36
N GLY A 93 53.36 20.70 -2.24
CA GLY A 93 54.31 19.86 -2.96
C GLY A 93 54.33 18.46 -2.39
N SER A 94 55.51 17.90 -2.15
CA SER A 94 55.60 16.56 -1.54
C SER A 94 55.90 16.66 -0.05
N GLY A 95 55.06 16.08 0.80
CA GLY A 95 55.37 16.05 2.24
C GLY A 95 54.18 15.86 3.16
N LEU A 96 54.19 16.62 4.25
CA LEU A 96 53.06 16.78 5.15
C LEU A 96 53.00 18.28 5.42
N ASP A 97 52.26 18.97 4.60
CA ASP A 97 52.30 20.40 4.44
C ASP A 97 51.17 21.06 5.22
N LYS A 98 51.39 22.33 5.55
CA LYS A 98 50.37 23.16 6.14
C LYS A 98 50.23 24.45 5.35
N LEU A 99 49.11 24.62 4.68
CA LEU A 99 48.75 25.83 3.96
C LEU A 99 47.73 26.62 4.79
N VAL A 100 47.88 27.95 4.79
CA VAL A 100 46.93 28.89 5.34
C VAL A 100 46.83 30.05 4.36
N GLY A 101 45.66 30.29 3.79
CA GLY A 101 45.39 31.41 2.89
C GLY A 101 45.39 32.71 3.69
N GLY A 102 44.30 32.97 4.39
CA GLY A 102 44.09 34.15 5.22
C GLY A 102 42.84 34.87 4.73
N PRO A 103 42.76 36.21 4.88
CA PRO A 103 41.67 36.96 4.27
C PRO A 103 41.92 37.24 2.78
N GLY A 104 40.97 36.85 1.94
CA GLY A 104 41.00 37.04 0.48
C GLY A 104 40.48 35.79 -0.22
N ASP A 105 40.37 35.82 -1.54
CA ASP A 105 39.91 34.66 -2.31
C ASP A 105 41.14 33.84 -2.74
N ASP A 106 41.46 32.79 -1.98
CA ASP A 106 42.70 32.03 -2.07
C ASP A 106 42.58 30.75 -2.91
N VAL A 107 43.71 30.27 -3.45
CA VAL A 107 43.84 28.97 -4.13
C VAL A 107 44.98 28.20 -3.49
N LEU A 108 44.66 27.13 -2.76
CA LEU A 108 45.61 26.37 -1.96
C LEU A 108 45.57 24.88 -2.35
N GLU A 109 46.73 24.29 -2.62
CA GLU A 109 46.85 22.88 -3.05
C GLU A 109 47.92 22.15 -2.21
N GLY A 110 47.56 21.03 -1.56
CA GLY A 110 48.49 20.19 -0.79
C GLY A 110 49.49 19.44 -1.69
N GLU A 111 48.99 18.81 -2.76
CA GLU A 111 49.68 17.88 -3.66
C GLU A 111 49.94 16.49 -3.04
N ASP A 112 51.19 16.01 -2.94
CA ASP A 112 51.48 14.65 -2.46
C ASP A 112 51.72 14.68 -0.93
N GLY A 113 50.80 14.20 -0.10
CA GLY A 113 50.98 14.22 1.35
C GLY A 113 49.71 13.96 2.13
N ASP A 114 49.84 13.81 3.46
CA ASP A 114 48.69 14.00 4.36
C ASP A 114 48.78 15.44 4.88
N ASP A 115 48.10 16.34 4.21
CA ASP A 115 48.27 17.78 4.30
C ASP A 115 47.17 18.44 5.12
N LYS A 116 47.44 19.68 5.50
CA LYS A 116 46.46 20.54 6.18
C LYS A 116 46.31 21.85 5.44
N VAL A 117 45.15 22.04 4.83
CA VAL A 117 44.83 23.24 4.04
C VAL A 117 43.73 24.04 4.76
N LEU A 118 43.92 25.35 4.88
CA LEU A 118 43.01 26.27 5.57
C LEU A 118 42.85 27.55 4.72
N GLY A 119 41.69 27.87 4.16
CA GLY A 119 41.49 29.14 3.43
C GLY A 119 41.27 30.32 4.39
N GLU A 120 40.33 30.18 5.32
CA GLU A 120 39.96 31.13 6.39
C GLU A 120 38.80 32.07 6.05
N ALA A 121 38.97 33.09 5.20
CA ALA A 121 37.88 34.02 4.93
C ALA A 121 37.95 34.57 3.52
N GLY A 122 36.97 34.22 2.72
CA GLY A 122 36.87 34.60 1.31
C GLY A 122 36.24 33.46 0.54
N ASP A 123 36.14 33.59 -0.77
CA ASP A 123 35.64 32.51 -1.62
C ASP A 123 36.84 31.68 -2.09
N ASP A 124 37.21 30.65 -1.32
CA ASP A 124 38.46 29.91 -1.45
C ASP A 124 38.34 28.65 -2.33
N VAL A 125 39.45 28.24 -2.96
CA VAL A 125 39.60 26.95 -3.66
C VAL A 125 40.67 26.11 -2.97
N LEU A 126 40.27 25.01 -2.35
CA LEU A 126 41.15 24.14 -1.55
C LEU A 126 41.28 22.76 -2.20
N GLY A 127 42.51 22.31 -2.48
CA GLY A 127 42.85 20.98 -2.97
C GLY A 127 43.75 20.22 -2.00
N GLY A 128 43.42 18.97 -1.69
CA GLY A 128 44.23 18.05 -0.89
C GLY A 128 45.32 17.41 -1.74
N GLY A 129 44.89 16.64 -2.74
CA GLY A 129 45.76 15.99 -3.71
C GLY A 129 45.82 14.49 -3.46
N ALA A 130 46.96 13.96 -3.03
CA ALA A 130 47.14 12.53 -2.80
C ALA A 130 47.62 12.25 -1.38
N GLY A 131 46.80 11.55 -0.61
CA GLY A 131 47.01 11.21 0.79
C GLY A 131 45.79 11.59 1.60
N ASN A 132 45.87 11.51 2.92
CA ASN A 132 44.70 11.72 3.78
C ASN A 132 44.69 13.14 4.34
N ASP A 133 43.95 14.01 3.70
CA ASP A 133 44.05 15.45 3.88
C ASP A 133 42.99 16.02 4.83
N LEU A 134 43.30 17.17 5.43
CA LEU A 134 42.34 17.98 6.18
C LEU A 134 42.22 19.35 5.52
N LEU A 135 41.10 19.57 4.84
CA LEU A 135 40.73 20.84 4.24
C LEU A 135 39.65 21.48 5.11
N ARG A 136 39.81 22.77 5.41
CA ARG A 136 38.80 23.49 6.19
C ARG A 136 38.73 24.95 5.86
N ASP A 137 37.52 25.46 5.74
CA ASP A 137 37.23 26.88 5.72
C ASP A 137 36.35 27.34 6.88
N ALA A 138 35.89 28.60 6.83
CA ALA A 138 35.00 29.18 7.81
C ALA A 138 33.89 30.05 7.21
N LEU A 139 34.17 30.89 6.21
CA LEU A 139 33.18 31.82 5.64
C LEU A 139 33.41 32.00 4.15
N GLY A 140 32.35 32.00 3.35
CA GLY A 140 32.42 32.30 1.91
C GLY A 140 31.89 31.14 1.09
N ASP A 141 31.75 31.32 -0.22
CA ASP A 141 31.26 30.27 -1.12
C ASP A 141 32.47 29.51 -1.68
N ASN A 142 32.86 28.41 -1.04
CA ASN A 142 34.15 27.74 -1.27
C ASN A 142 34.04 26.51 -2.15
N LEU A 143 35.18 26.09 -2.70
CA LEU A 143 35.31 24.90 -3.53
C LEU A 143 36.41 23.98 -3.01
N PHE A 144 36.05 22.75 -2.65
CA PHE A 144 36.95 21.74 -2.09
C PHE A 144 37.16 20.55 -3.03
N TYR A 145 38.39 20.06 -3.07
CA TYR A 145 38.79 18.80 -3.73
C TYR A 145 39.66 17.97 -2.77
N GLY A 146 39.16 16.84 -2.26
CA GLY A 146 40.00 15.87 -1.51
C GLY A 146 40.95 15.12 -2.45
N ASP A 147 40.44 14.78 -3.64
CA ASP A 147 41.11 14.04 -4.71
C ASP A 147 41.37 12.57 -4.40
N GLY A 148 42.34 12.22 -3.56
CA GLY A 148 42.68 10.81 -3.37
C GLY A 148 43.29 10.48 -2.02
N GLY A 149 42.51 9.81 -1.19
CA GLY A 149 42.86 9.31 0.12
C GLY A 149 41.59 9.25 0.96
N ASP A 150 41.74 9.13 2.28
CA ASP A 150 40.57 9.28 3.16
C ASP A 150 40.61 10.69 3.76
N ASP A 151 39.85 11.61 3.17
CA ASP A 151 39.94 13.05 3.39
C ASP A 151 38.89 13.56 4.37
N THR A 152 39.14 14.73 4.96
CA THR A 152 38.18 15.43 5.81
C THR A 152 38.05 16.87 5.34
N LEU A 153 36.84 17.21 4.89
CA LEU A 153 36.47 18.50 4.31
C LEU A 153 35.42 19.17 5.22
N GLU A 154 35.70 20.37 5.71
CA GLU A 154 34.81 21.16 6.58
C GLU A 154 34.61 22.57 5.99
N ALA A 155 33.40 22.92 5.54
CA ALA A 155 33.17 24.11 4.72
C ALA A 155 33.02 25.40 5.54
N GLY A 156 32.16 25.37 6.57
CA GLY A 156 31.79 26.55 7.34
C GLY A 156 30.47 27.18 6.87
N ASP A 157 30.29 28.49 7.06
CA ASP A 157 29.09 29.17 6.56
C ASP A 157 29.30 29.61 5.10
N GLY A 158 28.39 29.26 4.20
CA GLY A 158 28.49 29.63 2.78
C GLY A 158 27.73 28.67 1.86
N ASP A 159 27.57 29.04 0.59
CA ASP A 159 27.06 28.11 -0.42
C ASP A 159 28.27 27.34 -1.01
N ASP A 160 28.66 26.23 -0.38
CA ASP A 160 29.90 25.53 -0.67
C ASP A 160 29.74 24.36 -1.66
N THR A 161 30.81 24.02 -2.37
CA THR A 161 30.89 22.83 -3.24
C THR A 161 32.06 21.95 -2.82
N MET A 162 31.80 20.67 -2.56
CA MET A 162 32.79 19.71 -2.07
C MET A 162 32.83 18.44 -2.90
N PHE A 163 34.04 18.02 -3.29
CA PHE A 163 34.30 16.73 -3.92
C PHE A 163 35.27 15.94 -3.04
N GLY A 164 34.86 14.79 -2.50
CA GLY A 164 35.71 13.87 -1.74
C GLY A 164 36.80 13.29 -2.64
N GLY A 165 36.39 12.48 -3.61
CA GLY A 165 37.30 11.89 -4.59
C GLY A 165 37.40 10.39 -4.39
N LEU A 166 38.62 9.86 -4.32
CA LEU A 166 38.86 8.42 -4.13
C LEU A 166 39.20 8.12 -2.68
N GLY A 167 38.46 7.22 -2.04
CA GLY A 167 38.73 6.77 -0.68
C GLY A 167 37.55 7.13 0.21
N ASN A 168 37.68 6.92 1.52
CA ASN A 168 36.55 7.04 2.43
C ASN A 168 36.54 8.42 3.09
N ASP A 169 35.79 9.34 2.52
CA ASP A 169 35.84 10.76 2.80
C ASP A 169 34.79 11.20 3.82
N SER A 170 35.07 12.29 4.52
CA SER A 170 34.16 12.94 5.45
C SER A 170 33.94 14.39 5.03
N LEU A 171 32.75 14.69 4.51
CA LEU A 171 32.36 16.01 4.05
C LEU A 171 31.32 16.60 5.02
N ASP A 172 31.57 17.82 5.50
CA ASP A 172 30.67 18.60 6.34
C ASP A 172 30.47 19.99 5.74
N GLY A 173 29.31 20.18 5.10
CA GLY A 173 28.92 21.44 4.47
C GLY A 173 28.49 22.51 5.46
N GLU A 174 28.27 22.17 6.74
CA GLU A 174 27.73 23.09 7.75
C GLU A 174 26.52 23.90 7.20
N GLY A 175 26.56 25.24 7.20
CA GLY A 175 25.40 26.07 6.90
C GLY A 175 25.45 26.75 5.53
N GLY A 176 24.35 26.72 4.79
CA GLY A 176 24.19 27.33 3.47
C GLY A 176 23.64 26.32 2.44
N ASP A 177 23.50 26.74 1.19
CA ASP A 177 22.99 25.86 0.13
C ASP A 177 24.17 25.11 -0.50
N ASN A 178 24.46 23.90 -0.01
CA ASN A 178 25.70 23.18 -0.36
C ASN A 178 25.52 22.08 -1.43
N GLU A 179 26.58 21.80 -2.19
CA GLU A 179 26.70 20.66 -3.12
C GLU A 179 27.87 19.76 -2.68
N LEU A 180 27.58 18.53 -2.25
CA LEU A 180 28.55 17.55 -1.76
C LEU A 180 28.52 16.29 -2.64
N ASP A 181 29.68 15.83 -3.08
CA ASP A 181 29.88 14.61 -3.88
C ASP A 181 31.01 13.79 -3.22
N GLY A 182 30.68 12.62 -2.67
CA GLY A 182 31.64 11.70 -2.04
C GLY A 182 32.58 11.10 -3.08
N GLY A 183 32.00 10.44 -4.08
CA GLY A 183 32.73 9.78 -5.14
C GLY A 183 32.88 8.28 -4.84
N PRO A 184 33.98 7.65 -5.27
CA PRO A 184 34.22 6.24 -4.91
C PRO A 184 34.82 6.04 -3.51
N GLY A 185 34.11 5.32 -2.65
CA GLY A 185 34.51 4.97 -1.29
C GLY A 185 33.30 4.79 -0.38
N ASP A 186 33.52 4.43 0.89
CA ASP A 186 32.43 4.52 1.87
C ASP A 186 32.53 5.90 2.55
N ASP A 187 31.70 6.83 2.13
CA ASP A 187 31.78 8.25 2.48
C ASP A 187 30.77 8.65 3.56
N THR A 188 31.02 9.80 4.18
CA THR A 188 30.11 10.40 5.16
C THR A 188 29.88 11.86 4.80
N LEU A 189 28.66 12.17 4.36
CA LEU A 189 28.26 13.51 3.94
C LEU A 189 27.26 14.08 4.96
N ASN A 190 27.57 15.23 5.51
CA ASN A 190 26.65 15.97 6.39
C ASN A 190 26.44 17.38 5.85
N ALA A 191 25.20 17.85 5.93
CA ALA A 191 24.86 19.25 5.74
C ALA A 191 23.85 19.69 6.79
N ASP A 192 23.74 21.01 7.03
CA ASP A 192 22.85 21.58 8.04
C ASP A 192 21.73 22.43 7.39
N GLU A 193 21.60 23.70 7.80
CA GLU A 193 20.57 24.61 7.28
C GLU A 193 20.84 24.94 5.81
N GLY A 194 19.80 24.96 4.97
CA GLY A 194 19.91 25.34 3.56
C GLY A 194 19.31 24.28 2.64
N SER A 195 19.23 24.59 1.36
CA SER A 195 18.84 23.63 0.32
C SER A 195 20.09 22.94 -0.21
N ASN A 196 20.30 21.70 0.21
CA ASN A 196 21.53 20.96 -0.07
C ASN A 196 21.32 19.90 -1.16
N SER A 197 22.40 19.55 -1.85
CA SER A 197 22.49 18.44 -2.80
C SER A 197 23.64 17.54 -2.38
N LEU A 198 23.35 16.30 -1.99
CA LEU A 198 24.35 15.30 -1.59
C LEU A 198 24.32 14.13 -2.57
N SER A 199 25.49 13.66 -2.98
CA SER A 199 25.68 12.47 -3.81
C SER A 199 26.71 11.57 -3.14
N GLY A 200 26.35 10.32 -2.83
CA GLY A 200 27.26 9.32 -2.28
C GLY A 200 28.28 8.86 -3.31
N GLY A 201 27.83 8.09 -4.30
CA GLY A 201 28.65 7.66 -5.43
C GLY A 201 28.78 6.14 -5.51
N ASP A 202 30.01 5.62 -5.45
CA ASP A 202 30.25 4.17 -5.43
C ASP A 202 30.68 3.78 -4.01
N GLY A 203 29.89 2.98 -3.29
CA GLY A 203 30.26 2.45 -1.97
C GLY A 203 29.13 2.62 -0.96
N ASN A 204 29.36 2.23 0.30
CA ASN A 204 28.28 2.29 1.28
C ASN A 204 28.31 3.63 2.03
N ASP A 205 27.49 4.58 1.62
CA ASP A 205 27.56 5.96 2.05
C ASP A 205 26.59 6.29 3.19
N LEU A 206 26.98 7.27 4.01
CA LEU A 206 26.14 7.85 5.05
C LEU A 206 25.87 9.33 4.76
N MET A 207 24.65 9.64 4.33
CA MET A 207 24.21 11.00 4.03
C MET A 207 23.18 11.47 5.07
N ARG A 208 23.36 12.69 5.58
CA ARG A 208 22.46 13.19 6.62
C ARG A 208 22.34 14.70 6.64
N ILE A 209 21.11 15.17 6.60
CA ILE A 209 20.78 16.57 6.91
C ILE A 209 20.55 16.71 8.42
N ASN A 210 21.40 17.48 9.10
CA ASN A 210 21.29 17.74 10.52
C ASN A 210 20.14 18.68 10.84
N THR A 211 19.21 18.22 11.65
CA THR A 211 18.11 19.06 12.14
C THR A 211 18.46 19.68 13.50
N TYR A 212 18.80 20.97 13.52
CA TYR A 212 18.87 21.74 14.75
C TYR A 212 17.49 22.27 15.13
N SER A 213 17.20 22.31 16.43
CA SER A 213 15.91 22.80 16.93
C SER A 213 15.64 24.24 16.48
N GLY A 214 14.74 24.40 15.50
CA GLY A 214 14.38 25.68 14.90
C GLY A 214 15.03 25.98 13.54
N GLY A 215 15.65 24.98 12.91
CA GLY A 215 16.13 25.04 11.52
C GLY A 215 15.01 25.34 10.52
N SER A 216 15.40 25.80 9.33
CA SER A 216 14.46 26.06 8.24
C SER A 216 14.03 24.74 7.59
N SER A 217 12.78 24.66 7.14
CA SER A 217 12.27 23.60 6.27
C SER A 217 12.67 23.92 4.83
N SER A 218 13.82 23.42 4.41
CA SER A 218 14.38 23.60 3.07
C SER A 218 14.29 22.30 2.30
N PHE A 219 14.16 22.40 0.98
CA PHE A 219 14.22 21.23 0.10
C PHE A 219 15.66 20.77 -0.04
N ASN A 220 15.92 19.49 0.16
CA ASN A 220 17.19 18.82 -0.06
C ASN A 220 17.03 17.71 -1.11
N PHE A 221 18.14 17.41 -1.80
CA PHE A 221 18.23 16.29 -2.74
C PHE A 221 19.38 15.38 -2.32
N LEU A 222 19.10 14.10 -2.10
CA LEU A 222 20.09 13.08 -1.75
C LEU A 222 20.05 11.94 -2.79
N ASP A 223 21.21 11.52 -3.27
CA ASP A 223 21.40 10.43 -4.24
C ASP A 223 22.47 9.47 -3.72
N GLY A 224 22.08 8.23 -3.39
CA GLY A 224 22.95 7.17 -2.88
C GLY A 224 23.97 6.73 -3.91
N GLY A 225 23.46 6.14 -4.99
CA GLY A 225 24.26 5.75 -6.15
C GLY A 225 24.36 4.24 -6.26
N LEU A 226 25.52 3.67 -5.93
CA LEU A 226 25.78 2.23 -5.98
C LEU A 226 26.17 1.71 -4.60
N ASP A 227 25.79 0.45 -4.34
CA ASP A 227 26.00 -0.26 -3.07
C ASP A 227 25.06 0.26 -1.96
N ASP A 228 25.19 -0.24 -0.73
CA ASP A 228 24.13 -0.08 0.30
C ASP A 228 24.30 1.23 1.09
N ASP A 229 23.35 2.16 0.93
CA ASP A 229 23.42 3.52 1.48
C ASP A 229 22.48 3.77 2.67
N THR A 230 22.78 4.82 3.43
CA THR A 230 21.92 5.31 4.52
C THR A 230 21.70 6.81 4.40
N MET A 231 20.43 7.23 4.29
CA MET A 231 20.04 8.62 4.03
C MET A 231 19.01 9.16 5.03
N SER A 232 19.08 10.48 5.28
CA SER A 232 18.09 11.19 6.09
C SER A 232 17.87 12.64 5.61
N GLY A 233 16.65 12.94 5.17
CA GLY A 233 16.24 14.22 4.55
C GLY A 233 16.09 15.40 5.53
N GLY A 234 15.52 15.14 6.70
CA GLY A 234 15.58 16.05 7.84
C GLY A 234 14.32 16.91 8.05
N LEU A 235 14.29 18.14 7.56
CA LEU A 235 13.13 19.03 7.67
C LEU A 235 12.89 19.69 6.32
N GLY A 236 11.65 19.70 5.87
CA GLY A 236 11.29 20.22 4.56
C GLY A 236 10.80 19.08 3.68
N ASP A 237 10.33 19.45 2.50
CA ASP A 237 9.88 18.48 1.50
C ASP A 237 11.15 18.08 0.74
N ASP A 238 11.64 16.85 0.91
CA ASP A 238 12.93 16.36 0.43
C ASP A 238 12.79 15.27 -0.64
N ASP A 239 13.75 15.19 -1.56
CA ASP A 239 13.84 14.13 -2.58
C ASP A 239 15.04 13.21 -2.24
N LEU A 240 14.79 11.92 -2.01
CA LEU A 240 15.82 10.90 -1.73
C LEU A 240 15.77 9.79 -2.79
N MET A 241 16.94 9.36 -3.27
CA MET A 241 17.12 8.29 -4.24
C MET A 241 18.18 7.30 -3.74
N GLY A 242 17.80 6.04 -3.53
CA GLY A 242 18.68 4.94 -3.13
C GLY A 242 19.66 4.58 -4.24
N GLY A 243 19.14 3.97 -5.30
CA GLY A 243 19.90 3.65 -6.49
C GLY A 243 20.06 2.15 -6.67
N LEU A 244 21.28 1.63 -6.58
CA LEU A 244 21.51 0.18 -6.57
C LEU A 244 22.04 -0.24 -5.21
N GLY A 245 21.47 -1.24 -4.57
CA GLY A 245 21.95 -1.69 -3.25
C GLY A 245 20.77 -1.88 -2.31
N ASP A 246 21.01 -2.40 -1.11
CA ASP A 246 19.95 -2.48 -0.08
C ASP A 246 19.99 -1.20 0.77
N ASP A 247 19.14 -0.21 0.49
CA ASP A 247 19.22 1.15 1.04
C ASP A 247 18.32 1.39 2.27
N GLU A 248 18.76 2.26 3.20
CA GLU A 248 17.95 2.71 4.35
C GLU A 248 17.70 4.23 4.26
N MET A 249 16.44 4.63 4.08
CA MET A 249 16.03 6.02 3.86
C MET A 249 14.97 6.50 4.86
N SER A 250 15.12 7.74 5.33
CA SER A 250 14.11 8.43 6.15
C SER A 250 13.91 9.88 5.67
N GLY A 251 12.68 10.22 5.26
CA GLY A 251 12.26 11.58 4.90
C GLY A 251 12.28 12.51 6.12
N ASN A 252 11.67 12.05 7.22
CA ASN A 252 11.49 12.72 8.52
C ASN A 252 10.27 13.64 8.61
N SER A 253 10.30 14.82 7.99
CA SER A 253 9.32 15.86 8.30
C SER A 253 9.15 16.82 7.14
N GLY A 254 8.01 16.76 6.50
CA GLY A 254 7.70 17.45 5.26
C GLY A 254 7.07 16.45 4.30
N ASP A 255 6.59 16.92 3.16
CA ASP A 255 5.97 16.03 2.17
C ASP A 255 7.09 15.49 1.27
N ASP A 256 7.65 14.33 1.63
CA ASP A 256 8.91 13.79 1.07
C ASP A 256 8.67 12.83 -0.11
N ILE A 257 9.67 12.68 -0.99
CA ILE A 257 9.67 11.70 -2.07
C ILE A 257 10.89 10.79 -1.95
N LEU A 258 10.67 9.49 -1.75
CA LEU A 258 11.70 8.47 -1.59
C LEU A 258 11.60 7.43 -2.72
N PHE A 259 12.72 7.14 -3.39
CA PHE A 259 12.85 6.07 -4.38
C PHE A 259 13.91 5.06 -3.91
N GLY A 260 13.54 3.80 -3.68
CA GLY A 260 14.46 2.69 -3.40
C GLY A 260 15.30 2.31 -4.63
N ASP A 261 14.62 2.15 -5.77
CA ASP A 261 15.18 1.72 -7.06
C ASP A 261 15.50 0.20 -7.12
N GLU A 262 16.76 -0.24 -7.15
CA GLU A 262 17.10 -1.68 -7.21
C GLU A 262 17.73 -2.15 -5.89
N GLY A 263 17.06 -3.00 -5.13
CA GLY A 263 17.48 -3.27 -3.76
C GLY A 263 16.45 -4.01 -2.94
N ALA A 264 16.82 -4.51 -1.76
CA ALA A 264 15.83 -4.76 -0.71
C ALA A 264 15.87 -3.58 0.27
N ASP A 265 15.06 -2.57 -0.01
CA ASP A 265 15.16 -1.24 0.57
C ASP A 265 14.24 -1.06 1.78
N ILE A 266 14.62 -0.13 2.66
CA ILE A 266 13.83 0.28 3.83
C ILE A 266 13.56 1.78 3.73
N LEU A 267 12.30 2.14 3.47
CA LEU A 267 11.86 3.52 3.27
C LEU A 267 10.90 3.95 4.39
N SER A 268 11.14 5.12 4.98
CA SER A 268 10.29 5.73 6.02
C SER A 268 9.97 7.19 5.68
N GLY A 269 8.70 7.53 5.47
CA GLY A 269 8.23 8.91 5.24
C GLY A 269 8.25 9.76 6.52
N ASP A 270 7.82 9.15 7.63
CA ASP A 270 7.70 9.75 8.98
C ASP A 270 6.54 10.75 9.14
N ASN A 271 6.70 12.05 8.85
CA ASN A 271 5.60 13.02 9.05
C ASN A 271 5.44 13.90 7.81
N GLY A 272 4.26 13.90 7.23
CA GLY A 272 3.97 14.63 6.00
C GLY A 272 3.08 13.79 5.12
N ASP A 273 2.60 14.35 4.02
CA ASP A 273 1.94 13.54 2.99
C ASP A 273 3.05 13.03 2.02
N ASP A 274 3.58 11.84 2.29
CA ASP A 274 4.81 11.32 1.67
C ASP A 274 4.53 10.47 0.42
N SER A 275 5.54 10.28 -0.44
CA SER A 275 5.49 9.38 -1.60
C SER A 275 6.71 8.46 -1.63
N LEU A 276 6.47 7.17 -1.39
CA LEU A 276 7.49 6.13 -1.30
C LEU A 276 7.33 5.12 -2.45
N TYR A 277 8.42 4.85 -3.14
CA TYR A 277 8.51 3.88 -4.24
C TYR A 277 9.61 2.87 -3.92
N GLY A 278 9.27 1.59 -3.76
CA GLY A 278 10.22 0.50 -3.49
C GLY A 278 11.10 0.24 -4.70
N GLY A 279 10.51 -0.36 -5.74
CA GLY A 279 11.16 -0.54 -7.02
C GLY A 279 11.35 -2.02 -7.34
N ILE A 280 12.59 -2.48 -7.40
CA ILE A 280 12.91 -3.89 -7.67
C ILE A 280 13.56 -4.50 -6.44
N GLY A 281 12.83 -5.39 -5.75
CA GLY A 281 13.32 -6.28 -4.72
C GLY A 281 12.31 -6.45 -3.60
N GLU A 282 12.72 -7.03 -2.46
CA GLU A 282 11.78 -7.26 -1.34
C GLU A 282 11.85 -6.05 -0.40
N ASP A 283 10.99 -5.05 -0.61
CA ASP A 283 11.07 -3.74 0.03
C ASP A 283 10.19 -3.61 1.28
N VAL A 284 10.56 -2.68 2.16
CA VAL A 284 9.78 -2.31 3.36
C VAL A 284 9.51 -0.81 3.34
N LEU A 285 8.24 -0.44 3.16
CA LEU A 285 7.77 0.94 3.11
C LEU A 285 6.90 1.26 4.33
N ASP A 286 7.20 2.38 4.99
CA ASP A 286 6.45 2.93 6.12
C ASP A 286 6.12 4.41 5.87
N GLY A 287 4.85 4.73 5.62
CA GLY A 287 4.37 6.10 5.36
C GLY A 287 4.51 6.98 6.59
N GLY A 288 3.82 6.62 7.68
CA GLY A 288 3.95 7.27 8.97
C GLY A 288 2.74 8.13 9.32
N LEU A 289 2.91 9.44 9.45
CA LEU A 289 1.82 10.37 9.76
C LEU A 289 1.53 11.26 8.56
N GLY A 290 0.35 11.10 7.97
CA GLY A 290 -0.11 11.91 6.85
C GLY A 290 -0.90 11.07 5.89
N ASN A 291 -1.21 11.60 4.72
CA ASN A 291 -1.89 10.85 3.66
C ASN A 291 -0.84 10.44 2.64
N ASP A 292 -0.37 9.21 2.76
CA ASP A 292 0.83 8.75 2.09
C ASP A 292 0.50 7.97 0.81
N LEU A 293 1.45 7.96 -0.12
CA LEU A 293 1.43 7.11 -1.32
C LEU A 293 2.58 6.11 -1.23
N LEU A 294 2.28 4.82 -1.18
CA LEU A 294 3.27 3.74 -1.16
C LEU A 294 3.07 2.82 -2.37
N GLU A 295 4.13 2.57 -3.13
CA GLU A 295 4.16 1.66 -4.28
C GLU A 295 5.33 0.68 -4.11
N GLY A 296 5.04 -0.63 -3.98
CA GLY A 296 6.06 -1.68 -3.83
C GLY A 296 6.80 -2.00 -5.13
N ASP A 297 6.06 -2.03 -6.24
CA ASP A 297 6.51 -2.32 -7.61
C ASP A 297 6.78 -3.81 -7.92
N GLU A 298 8.01 -4.32 -7.92
CA GLU A 298 8.36 -5.70 -8.30
C GLU A 298 8.89 -6.51 -7.11
N ASP A 299 8.52 -7.80 -7.03
CA ASP A 299 8.87 -8.76 -5.95
C ASP A 299 7.98 -8.60 -4.70
N ASP A 300 8.26 -9.34 -3.62
CA ASP A 300 7.34 -9.50 -2.48
C ASP A 300 7.58 -8.39 -1.43
N ASP A 301 6.66 -7.43 -1.31
CA ASP A 301 6.86 -6.20 -0.52
C ASP A 301 6.07 -6.15 0.79
N THR A 302 6.50 -5.28 1.71
CA THR A 302 5.77 -4.93 2.94
C THR A 302 5.47 -3.44 3.01
N LEU A 303 4.19 -3.06 2.94
CA LEU A 303 3.74 -1.66 2.94
C LEU A 303 2.89 -1.35 4.18
N ASN A 304 3.22 -0.26 4.89
CA ASN A 304 2.43 0.22 6.04
C ASN A 304 2.11 1.72 5.88
N GLY A 305 0.84 2.09 5.72
CA GLY A 305 0.41 3.49 5.65
C GLY A 305 0.49 4.20 7.01
N GLN A 306 0.14 3.49 8.08
CA GLN A 306 0.03 3.98 9.46
C GLN A 306 -1.15 4.92 9.70
N ALA A 307 -1.00 6.24 9.67
CA ALA A 307 -2.04 7.15 10.14
C ALA A 307 -2.32 8.29 9.18
N GLY A 308 -3.50 8.24 8.60
CA GLY A 308 -4.09 9.18 7.66
C GLY A 308 -4.80 8.39 6.58
N ASN A 309 -5.16 9.03 5.48
CA ASN A 309 -5.90 8.37 4.41
C ASN A 309 -4.91 8.00 3.30
N ASP A 310 -4.40 6.79 3.35
CA ASP A 310 -3.25 6.35 2.58
C ASP A 310 -3.66 5.67 1.27
N THR A 311 -2.74 5.64 0.31
CA THR A 311 -2.88 4.90 -0.95
C THR A 311 -1.72 3.94 -1.10
N LEU A 312 -2.00 2.64 -1.08
CA LEU A 312 -0.99 1.58 -1.17
C LEU A 312 -1.22 0.73 -2.43
N ALA A 313 -0.15 0.46 -3.16
CA ALA A 313 -0.12 -0.48 -4.28
C ALA A 313 1.02 -1.47 -4.08
N GLY A 314 0.71 -2.77 -3.97
CA GLY A 314 1.71 -3.82 -3.81
C GLY A 314 2.52 -4.00 -5.09
N GLY A 315 1.82 -4.30 -6.20
CA GLY A 315 2.44 -4.43 -7.51
C GLY A 315 2.59 -5.90 -7.89
N ALA A 316 3.81 -6.36 -8.11
CA ALA A 316 4.10 -7.68 -8.62
C ALA A 316 4.82 -8.56 -7.61
N GLY A 317 4.10 -9.12 -6.65
CA GLY A 317 4.63 -10.10 -5.72
C GLY A 317 3.53 -10.67 -4.86
N ASP A 318 3.89 -11.49 -3.88
CA ASP A 318 2.99 -11.85 -2.79
C ASP A 318 3.18 -10.82 -1.65
N ASP A 319 2.42 -9.71 -1.68
CA ASP A 319 2.66 -8.54 -0.83
C ASP A 319 1.92 -8.59 0.53
N GLU A 320 2.49 -7.95 1.55
CA GLU A 320 1.85 -7.69 2.85
C GLU A 320 1.58 -6.18 3.02
N MET A 321 0.30 -5.79 3.09
CA MET A 321 -0.10 -4.39 3.18
C MET A 321 -1.00 -4.11 4.40
N SER A 322 -0.77 -2.96 5.05
CA SER A 322 -1.62 -2.43 6.12
C SER A 322 -1.88 -0.94 5.90
N GLY A 323 -3.15 -0.54 5.74
CA GLY A 323 -3.56 0.87 5.69
C GLY A 323 -3.32 1.57 7.03
N GLY A 324 -3.97 1.09 8.08
CA GLY A 324 -3.73 1.55 9.44
C GLY A 324 -4.92 2.31 10.00
N ALA A 325 -4.84 3.64 10.10
CA ALA A 325 -5.90 4.46 10.66
C ALA A 325 -6.25 5.63 9.74
N GLY A 326 -7.47 5.65 9.24
CA GLY A 326 -7.99 6.60 8.26
C GLY A 326 -8.73 5.83 7.17
N ASP A 327 -9.26 6.55 6.18
CA ASP A 327 -9.98 5.88 5.09
C ASP A 327 -8.98 5.60 3.95
N ASP A 328 -8.54 4.35 3.82
CA ASP A 328 -7.42 3.94 2.99
C ASP A 328 -7.85 3.34 1.65
N VAL A 329 -6.96 3.40 0.66
CA VAL A 329 -7.15 2.78 -0.66
C VAL A 329 -6.00 1.83 -0.96
N MET A 330 -6.30 0.55 -1.11
CA MET A 330 -5.31 -0.51 -1.32
C MET A 330 -5.55 -1.29 -2.61
N ALA A 331 -4.49 -1.58 -3.36
CA ALA A 331 -4.50 -2.47 -4.50
C ALA A 331 -3.35 -3.49 -4.43
N GLY A 332 -3.66 -4.78 -4.37
CA GLY A 332 -2.62 -5.83 -4.38
C GLY A 332 -2.05 -6.14 -5.76
N GLU A 333 -2.78 -5.78 -6.83
CA GLU A 333 -2.39 -6.11 -8.22
C GLU A 333 -2.09 -7.61 -8.45
N ALA A 334 -0.86 -8.00 -8.78
CA ALA A 334 -0.53 -9.39 -9.08
C ALA A 334 -0.19 -10.20 -7.81
N GLY A 335 -0.03 -11.51 -7.95
CA GLY A 335 0.34 -12.40 -6.85
C GLY A 335 -0.78 -12.75 -5.88
N SER A 336 -0.41 -13.21 -4.68
CA SER A 336 -1.30 -13.66 -3.60
C SER A 336 -1.06 -12.81 -2.36
N ASN A 337 -1.83 -11.74 -2.24
CA ASN A 337 -1.56 -10.65 -1.31
C ASN A 337 -2.29 -10.83 0.02
N GLN A 338 -1.76 -10.22 1.08
CA GLN A 338 -2.42 -10.05 2.37
C GLN A 338 -2.62 -8.56 2.65
N MET A 339 -3.88 -8.11 2.74
CA MET A 339 -4.22 -6.70 2.89
C MET A 339 -5.10 -6.46 4.11
N ARG A 340 -4.75 -5.47 4.92
CA ARG A 340 -5.52 -5.03 6.10
C ARG A 340 -5.86 -3.55 5.99
N GLY A 341 -7.16 -3.23 6.03
CA GLY A 341 -7.73 -1.89 6.16
C GLY A 341 -7.27 -1.22 7.44
N GLY A 342 -7.87 -1.66 8.55
CA GLY A 342 -7.55 -1.16 9.88
C GLY A 342 -8.73 -0.39 10.46
N ASP A 343 -8.48 0.81 10.99
CA ASP A 343 -9.52 1.70 11.50
C ASP A 343 -9.93 2.71 10.41
N GLY A 344 -11.16 2.68 9.90
CA GLY A 344 -11.66 3.65 8.92
C GLY A 344 -12.50 3.00 7.83
N ASP A 345 -13.08 3.79 6.93
CA ASP A 345 -13.90 3.24 5.84
C ASP A 345 -13.00 2.94 4.62
N ASP A 346 -12.52 1.70 4.50
CA ASP A 346 -11.44 1.34 3.58
C ASP A 346 -11.93 0.81 2.22
N THR A 347 -11.10 0.99 1.19
CA THR A 347 -11.33 0.41 -0.15
C THR A 347 -10.18 -0.50 -0.55
N ILE A 348 -10.44 -1.80 -0.66
CA ILE A 348 -9.42 -2.81 -0.92
C ILE A 348 -9.73 -3.57 -2.23
N LEU A 349 -8.76 -3.61 -3.15
CA LEU A 349 -8.85 -4.32 -4.42
C LEU A 349 -7.78 -5.42 -4.52
N GLY A 350 -8.20 -6.68 -4.49
CA GLY A 350 -7.38 -7.84 -4.84
C GLY A 350 -7.58 -8.24 -6.30
N GLU A 351 -6.58 -8.04 -7.16
CA GLU A 351 -6.64 -8.45 -8.56
C GLU A 351 -6.02 -9.85 -8.80
N GLY A 352 -5.28 -10.35 -7.82
CA GLY A 352 -4.48 -11.57 -7.83
C GLY A 352 -5.26 -12.82 -7.43
N ASP A 353 -4.64 -13.98 -7.63
CA ASP A 353 -5.22 -15.26 -7.20
C ASP A 353 -4.82 -15.52 -5.74
N GLY A 354 -5.77 -15.87 -4.88
CA GLY A 354 -5.50 -16.23 -3.49
C GLY A 354 -5.35 -15.05 -2.52
N ASP A 355 -5.74 -13.84 -2.94
CA ASP A 355 -5.69 -12.65 -2.09
C ASP A 355 -6.54 -12.82 -0.80
N GLU A 356 -6.00 -12.36 0.32
CA GLU A 356 -6.68 -12.25 1.62
C GLU A 356 -6.90 -10.77 1.96
N LEU A 357 -8.16 -10.32 1.93
CA LEU A 357 -8.57 -8.94 2.19
C LEU A 357 -9.30 -8.87 3.54
N TYR A 358 -8.83 -8.01 4.44
CA TYR A 358 -9.45 -7.75 5.74
C TYR A 358 -9.78 -6.26 5.87
N GLY A 359 -11.04 -5.88 6.01
CA GLY A 359 -11.45 -4.49 6.28
C GLY A 359 -11.12 -4.06 7.71
N GLU A 360 -11.44 -4.94 8.67
CA GLU A 360 -11.28 -4.74 10.11
C GLU A 360 -12.36 -3.83 10.73
N ALA A 361 -12.18 -2.51 10.82
CA ALA A 361 -13.10 -1.64 11.55
C ALA A 361 -13.51 -0.40 10.76
N GLY A 362 -14.73 -0.38 10.23
CA GLY A 362 -15.34 0.73 9.51
C GLY A 362 -16.32 0.18 8.49
N ASP A 363 -16.92 1.05 7.68
CA ASP A 363 -17.83 0.60 6.61
C ASP A 363 -17.00 0.36 5.33
N ASP A 364 -16.52 -0.87 5.14
CA ASP A 364 -15.46 -1.19 4.17
C ASP A 364 -15.99 -1.64 2.79
N SER A 365 -15.16 -1.50 1.76
CA SER A 365 -15.42 -1.94 0.38
C SER A 365 -14.31 -2.86 -0.13
N LEU A 366 -14.55 -4.16 -0.13
CA LEU A 366 -13.58 -5.18 -0.55
C LEU A 366 -14.01 -5.80 -1.89
N GLN A 367 -13.10 -5.79 -2.87
CA GLN A 367 -13.32 -6.43 -4.17
C GLN A 367 -12.19 -7.39 -4.52
N ALA A 368 -12.54 -8.62 -4.92
CA ALA A 368 -11.58 -9.60 -5.43
C ALA A 368 -11.91 -10.06 -6.86
N LEU A 369 -10.90 -10.07 -7.73
CA LEU A 369 -11.03 -10.44 -9.13
C LEU A 369 -10.44 -11.81 -9.46
N GLY A 370 -9.42 -12.26 -8.73
CA GLY A 370 -8.79 -13.57 -8.94
C GLY A 370 -9.45 -14.71 -8.16
N ASP A 371 -9.01 -15.93 -8.47
CA ASP A 371 -9.58 -17.16 -7.90
C ASP A 371 -9.10 -17.37 -6.45
N GLY A 372 -9.96 -17.95 -5.61
CA GLY A 372 -9.59 -18.42 -4.27
C GLY A 372 -9.41 -17.33 -3.22
N ALA A 373 -9.94 -16.13 -3.46
CA ALA A 373 -9.84 -15.00 -2.54
C ALA A 373 -10.63 -15.21 -1.22
N LEU A 374 -10.11 -14.64 -0.14
CA LEU A 374 -10.79 -14.47 1.14
C LEU A 374 -11.05 -12.99 1.37
N LEU A 375 -12.30 -12.63 1.66
CA LEU A 375 -12.72 -11.29 2.04
C LEU A 375 -13.38 -11.38 3.43
N ASP A 376 -12.91 -10.56 4.37
CA ASP A 376 -13.45 -10.43 5.73
C ASP A 376 -13.68 -8.94 6.03
N GLY A 377 -14.94 -8.51 6.09
CA GLY A 377 -15.32 -7.12 6.34
C GLY A 377 -14.92 -6.69 7.76
N GLY A 378 -15.34 -7.46 8.75
CA GLY A 378 -14.95 -7.26 10.14
C GLY A 378 -16.08 -6.61 10.94
N THR A 379 -15.96 -5.33 11.27
CA THR A 379 -17.02 -4.58 11.97
C THR A 379 -17.39 -3.32 11.22
N GLY A 380 -18.68 -3.11 11.01
CA GLY A 380 -19.21 -1.99 10.23
C GLY A 380 -20.19 -2.51 9.20
N ALA A 381 -20.69 -1.65 8.33
CA ALA A 381 -21.59 -2.07 7.25
C ALA A 381 -20.80 -2.24 5.95
N ASP A 382 -20.36 -3.46 5.68
CA ASP A 382 -19.34 -3.75 4.68
C ASP A 382 -19.94 -4.14 3.33
N THR A 383 -19.20 -3.90 2.26
CA THR A 383 -19.54 -4.33 0.89
C THR A 383 -18.43 -5.23 0.34
N LEU A 384 -18.75 -6.50 0.12
CA LEU A 384 -17.82 -7.51 -0.39
C LEU A 384 -18.28 -8.02 -1.76
N ASP A 385 -17.43 -7.93 -2.78
CA ASP A 385 -17.70 -8.43 -4.13
C ASP A 385 -16.57 -9.30 -4.67
N ALA A 386 -16.88 -10.55 -5.01
CA ALA A 386 -15.91 -11.47 -5.62
C ALA A 386 -16.37 -11.99 -6.98
N SER A 387 -15.46 -11.97 -7.96
CA SER A 387 -15.72 -12.47 -9.31
C SER A 387 -14.91 -13.71 -9.72
N GLY A 388 -13.86 -14.06 -8.97
CA GLY A 388 -13.11 -15.29 -9.15
C GLY A 388 -13.80 -16.53 -8.55
N ALA A 389 -13.33 -17.71 -8.94
CA ALA A 389 -13.85 -18.98 -8.43
C ALA A 389 -13.44 -19.24 -6.97
N PHE A 390 -14.24 -20.01 -6.22
CA PHE A 390 -13.89 -20.46 -4.86
C PHE A 390 -13.66 -19.35 -3.83
N ALA A 391 -14.31 -18.19 -4.01
CA ALA A 391 -14.19 -17.07 -3.07
C ALA A 391 -14.89 -17.38 -1.74
N GLN A 392 -14.31 -16.89 -0.64
CA GLN A 392 -14.92 -16.87 0.68
C GLN A 392 -15.15 -15.42 1.11
N LEU A 393 -16.40 -15.06 1.39
CA LEU A 393 -16.80 -13.73 1.87
C LEU A 393 -17.37 -13.87 3.28
N ILE A 394 -16.92 -13.04 4.19
CA ILE A 394 -17.35 -12.97 5.59
C ILE A 394 -17.68 -11.50 5.86
N GLY A 395 -18.95 -11.17 6.15
CA GLY A 395 -19.36 -9.81 6.50
C GLY A 395 -18.83 -9.43 7.87
N GLY A 396 -19.27 -10.17 8.90
CA GLY A 396 -18.79 -9.99 10.26
C GLY A 396 -19.86 -9.39 11.16
N VAL A 397 -19.65 -8.19 11.67
CA VAL A 397 -20.61 -7.48 12.53
C VAL A 397 -21.07 -6.21 11.85
N GLY A 398 -22.35 -6.16 11.51
CA GLY A 398 -23.03 -5.00 10.95
C GLY A 398 -24.01 -5.45 9.88
N ASN A 399 -24.37 -4.54 8.99
CA ASN A 399 -25.37 -4.85 7.98
C ASN A 399 -24.67 -4.88 6.61
N ASP A 400 -24.27 -6.08 6.21
CA ASP A 400 -23.29 -6.26 5.17
C ASP A 400 -23.93 -6.61 3.82
N VAL A 401 -23.23 -6.30 2.74
CA VAL A 401 -23.65 -6.61 1.37
C VAL A 401 -22.60 -7.50 0.72
N LEU A 402 -22.92 -8.77 0.56
CA LEU A 402 -22.03 -9.77 -0.01
C LEU A 402 -22.54 -10.21 -1.39
N SER A 403 -21.67 -10.21 -2.39
CA SER A 403 -21.98 -10.62 -3.75
C SER A 403 -20.88 -11.50 -4.33
N SER A 404 -21.27 -12.58 -5.02
CA SER A 404 -20.34 -13.32 -5.86
C SER A 404 -20.91 -13.57 -7.25
N THR A 405 -20.04 -13.45 -8.26
CA THR A 405 -20.34 -13.83 -9.65
C THR A 405 -19.44 -14.95 -10.18
N GLY A 406 -18.52 -15.42 -9.34
CA GLY A 406 -17.59 -16.51 -9.63
C GLY A 406 -18.27 -17.87 -9.66
N THR A 407 -17.47 -18.94 -9.69
CA THR A 407 -17.99 -20.30 -9.53
C THR A 407 -17.74 -20.82 -8.12
N GLU A 408 -18.79 -21.30 -7.46
CA GLU A 408 -18.76 -21.89 -6.11
C GLU A 408 -18.17 -20.91 -5.08
N ALA A 409 -19.02 -20.11 -4.45
CA ALA A 409 -18.62 -19.19 -3.39
C ALA A 409 -19.21 -19.61 -2.02
N LEU A 410 -18.53 -19.20 -0.94
CA LEU A 410 -19.05 -19.26 0.43
C LEU A 410 -19.28 -17.85 0.93
N LEU A 411 -20.54 -17.47 1.18
CA LEU A 411 -20.92 -16.17 1.74
C LEU A 411 -21.45 -16.39 3.16
N GLN A 412 -20.89 -15.67 4.13
CA GLN A 412 -21.34 -15.65 5.53
C GLN A 412 -21.62 -14.19 5.91
N GLY A 413 -22.88 -13.85 6.23
CA GLY A 413 -23.28 -12.52 6.68
C GLY A 413 -22.69 -12.21 8.06
N GLY A 414 -23.20 -12.86 9.09
CA GLY A 414 -22.67 -12.77 10.45
C GLY A 414 -23.68 -12.22 11.44
N GLU A 415 -23.33 -11.16 12.16
CA GLU A 415 -24.25 -10.44 13.06
C GLU A 415 -24.79 -9.18 12.38
N GLY A 416 -26.10 -9.10 12.15
CA GLY A 416 -26.82 -7.93 11.69
C GLY A 416 -27.74 -8.26 10.53
N ASP A 417 -28.35 -7.24 9.91
CA ASP A 417 -29.33 -7.50 8.84
C ASP A 417 -28.59 -7.45 7.48
N ASP A 418 -28.23 -8.61 6.94
CA ASP A 418 -27.31 -8.74 5.81
C ASP A 418 -28.03 -8.93 4.47
N THR A 419 -27.34 -8.63 3.38
CA THR A 419 -27.80 -8.88 2.01
C THR A 419 -26.78 -9.73 1.24
N LEU A 420 -27.12 -10.99 0.98
CA LEU A 420 -26.24 -11.93 0.30
C LEU A 420 -26.77 -12.27 -1.10
N THR A 421 -25.91 -12.23 -2.11
CA THR A 421 -26.26 -12.59 -3.50
C THR A 421 -25.24 -13.58 -4.09
N GLY A 422 -25.69 -14.78 -4.39
CA GLY A 422 -24.92 -15.81 -5.09
C GLY A 422 -24.94 -15.63 -6.60
N GLY A 423 -24.04 -16.32 -7.29
CA GLY A 423 -23.95 -16.40 -8.73
C GLY A 423 -24.79 -17.53 -9.33
N ASP A 424 -24.53 -17.86 -10.60
CA ASP A 424 -25.22 -18.96 -11.30
C ASP A 424 -24.69 -20.37 -10.90
N SER A 425 -23.80 -20.45 -9.90
CA SER A 425 -23.15 -21.68 -9.43
C SER A 425 -23.74 -22.24 -8.14
N GLU A 426 -23.27 -23.43 -7.75
CA GLU A 426 -23.62 -24.07 -6.46
C GLU A 426 -22.89 -23.35 -5.32
N ASP A 427 -23.35 -22.15 -4.98
CA ASP A 427 -22.82 -21.34 -3.87
C ASP A 427 -23.43 -21.77 -2.54
N ILE A 428 -22.78 -21.44 -1.43
CA ILE A 428 -23.30 -21.65 -0.07
C ILE A 428 -23.42 -20.28 0.59
N LEU A 429 -24.63 -19.94 1.01
CA LEU A 429 -24.96 -18.66 1.63
C LEU A 429 -25.53 -18.92 3.03
N ASP A 430 -25.03 -18.20 4.04
CA ASP A 430 -25.45 -18.26 5.43
C ASP A 430 -25.60 -16.84 5.97
N GLY A 431 -26.84 -16.42 6.28
CA GLY A 431 -27.15 -15.07 6.78
C GLY A 431 -26.58 -14.86 8.18
N GLY A 432 -26.89 -15.76 9.11
CA GLY A 432 -26.32 -15.77 10.44
C GLY A 432 -27.34 -15.33 11.49
N THR A 433 -27.20 -14.14 12.05
CA THR A 433 -28.16 -13.59 13.01
C THR A 433 -28.61 -12.21 12.59
N GLY A 434 -29.90 -11.91 12.66
CA GLY A 434 -30.48 -10.66 12.16
C GLY A 434 -31.51 -10.99 11.08
N ASP A 435 -32.16 -9.97 10.53
CA ASP A 435 -33.20 -10.19 9.52
C ASP A 435 -32.57 -10.10 8.11
N ASP A 436 -32.21 -11.23 7.53
CA ASP A 436 -31.35 -11.30 6.33
C ASP A 436 -32.12 -11.34 5.01
N ILE A 437 -31.47 -10.88 3.93
CA ILE A 437 -31.98 -10.97 2.54
C ILE A 437 -31.00 -11.78 1.70
N ILE A 438 -31.40 -12.97 1.27
CA ILE A 438 -30.53 -13.91 0.55
C ILE A 438 -31.10 -14.22 -0.83
N THR A 439 -30.33 -13.94 -1.88
CA THR A 439 -30.60 -14.40 -3.25
C THR A 439 -29.66 -15.55 -3.61
N GLY A 440 -30.14 -16.80 -3.51
CA GLY A 440 -29.28 -17.99 -3.63
C GLY A 440 -28.95 -18.44 -5.06
N ASN A 441 -29.80 -18.11 -6.04
CA ASN A 441 -29.72 -18.60 -7.42
C ASN A 441 -29.57 -20.14 -7.51
N ALA A 442 -28.42 -20.65 -7.97
CA ALA A 442 -28.18 -22.09 -8.08
C ALA A 442 -27.61 -22.71 -6.79
N GLY A 443 -27.43 -21.91 -5.73
CA GLY A 443 -26.83 -22.30 -4.45
C GLY A 443 -27.80 -22.78 -3.37
N GLU A 444 -27.19 -23.19 -2.25
CA GLU A 444 -27.84 -23.47 -0.96
C GLU A 444 -27.84 -22.19 -0.11
N ALA A 445 -28.99 -21.82 0.45
CA ALA A 445 -29.16 -20.63 1.28
C ALA A 445 -29.68 -20.99 2.68
N ARG A 446 -29.13 -20.38 3.72
CA ARG A 446 -29.59 -20.48 5.10
C ARG A 446 -29.79 -19.08 5.68
N GLY A 447 -30.97 -18.81 6.25
CA GLY A 447 -31.27 -17.56 6.93
C GLY A 447 -30.50 -17.47 8.25
N GLY A 448 -30.96 -18.24 9.25
CA GLY A 448 -30.28 -18.34 10.54
C GLY A 448 -31.20 -17.99 11.70
N ASP A 449 -30.79 -17.10 12.59
CA ASP A 449 -31.65 -16.55 13.65
C ASP A 449 -32.17 -15.16 13.23
N GLY A 450 -33.49 -15.00 13.00
CA GLY A 450 -34.11 -13.75 12.60
C GLY A 450 -35.28 -13.97 11.64
N ASP A 451 -35.96 -12.91 11.24
CA ASP A 451 -37.06 -13.02 10.25
C ASP A 451 -36.48 -12.84 8.84
N ASP A 452 -36.13 -13.94 8.17
CA ASP A 452 -35.30 -13.93 6.96
C ASP A 452 -36.10 -13.94 5.65
N ILE A 453 -35.50 -13.41 4.58
CA ILE A 453 -36.03 -13.45 3.21
C ILE A 453 -35.06 -14.21 2.30
N ILE A 454 -35.46 -15.40 1.85
CA ILE A 454 -34.68 -16.19 0.89
C ILE A 454 -35.42 -16.23 -0.46
N GLU A 455 -34.78 -15.70 -1.51
CA GLU A 455 -35.30 -15.69 -2.87
C GLU A 455 -34.44 -16.53 -3.83
N ASN A 456 -35.11 -17.26 -4.72
CA ASN A 456 -34.53 -17.93 -5.88
C ASN A 456 -33.37 -18.90 -5.55
N ALA A 457 -33.46 -19.72 -4.51
CA ALA A 457 -32.39 -20.70 -4.16
C ALA A 457 -32.71 -22.13 -4.62
N PHE A 458 -31.68 -22.96 -4.80
CA PHE A 458 -31.88 -24.39 -5.08
C PHE A 458 -32.33 -25.14 -3.82
N GLU A 459 -31.67 -24.90 -2.69
CA GLU A 459 -32.13 -25.34 -1.38
C GLU A 459 -32.15 -24.14 -0.42
N ALA A 460 -33.17 -24.04 0.41
CA ALA A 460 -33.33 -22.97 1.39
C ALA A 460 -33.67 -23.54 2.78
N ASP A 461 -33.06 -23.00 3.83
CA ASP A 461 -33.39 -23.26 5.24
C ASP A 461 -33.60 -21.92 5.94
N GLY A 462 -34.81 -21.62 6.39
CA GLY A 462 -35.15 -20.34 7.05
C GLY A 462 -34.41 -20.23 8.38
N GLY A 463 -34.61 -21.21 9.26
CA GLY A 463 -33.92 -21.29 10.53
C GLY A 463 -34.85 -20.98 11.68
N ALA A 464 -34.65 -19.86 12.38
CA ALA A 464 -35.41 -19.46 13.55
C ALA A 464 -35.92 -18.03 13.42
N GLY A 465 -37.21 -17.89 13.14
CA GLY A 465 -37.95 -16.64 13.03
C GLY A 465 -39.13 -16.84 12.10
N ASP A 466 -39.87 -15.77 11.79
CA ASP A 466 -40.99 -15.86 10.85
C ASP A 466 -40.47 -15.62 9.41
N ASP A 467 -40.05 -16.67 8.71
CA ASP A 467 -39.25 -16.57 7.47
C ASP A 467 -40.09 -16.50 6.18
N ILE A 468 -39.53 -15.91 5.12
CA ILE A 468 -40.12 -15.81 3.77
C ILE A 468 -39.19 -16.47 2.74
N LEU A 469 -39.57 -17.65 2.27
CA LEU A 469 -38.82 -18.43 1.28
C LEU A 469 -39.60 -18.45 -0.04
N THR A 470 -39.08 -17.83 -1.10
CA THR A 470 -39.79 -17.73 -2.39
C THR A 470 -38.94 -18.08 -3.60
N GLY A 471 -39.59 -18.69 -4.61
CA GLY A 471 -38.88 -19.11 -5.84
C GLY A 471 -37.84 -20.20 -5.60
N VAL A 472 -38.00 -20.99 -4.53
CA VAL A 472 -37.03 -21.99 -4.10
C VAL A 472 -37.39 -23.39 -4.60
N PHE A 473 -36.40 -24.21 -4.96
CA PHE A 473 -36.65 -25.57 -5.44
C PHE A 473 -37.01 -26.52 -4.29
N ALA A 474 -36.22 -26.54 -3.22
CA ALA A 474 -36.55 -27.21 -1.96
C ALA A 474 -36.34 -26.28 -0.76
N ALA A 475 -37.18 -26.42 0.27
CA ALA A 475 -37.17 -25.53 1.43
C ALA A 475 -37.44 -26.24 2.77
N SER A 476 -36.87 -25.69 3.85
CA SER A 476 -37.17 -25.94 5.25
C SER A 476 -37.46 -24.59 5.90
N GLY A 477 -38.62 -24.41 6.55
CA GLY A 477 -38.94 -23.18 7.28
C GLY A 477 -38.13 -23.10 8.58
N GLY A 478 -38.32 -24.10 9.44
CA GLY A 478 -37.58 -24.23 10.68
C GLY A 478 -38.46 -23.94 11.89
N ALA A 479 -38.19 -22.86 12.63
CA ALA A 479 -38.93 -22.50 13.83
C ALA A 479 -39.51 -21.09 13.73
N GLY A 480 -40.82 -20.98 13.61
CA GLY A 480 -41.56 -19.73 13.53
C GLY A 480 -42.80 -19.93 12.66
N ASN A 481 -43.40 -18.85 12.16
CA ASN A 481 -44.55 -18.95 11.26
C ASN A 481 -44.10 -18.58 9.85
N ASP A 482 -43.72 -19.59 9.09
CA ASP A 482 -42.97 -19.39 7.86
C ASP A 482 -43.90 -19.28 6.65
N TYR A 483 -43.48 -18.53 5.64
CA TYR A 483 -44.09 -18.49 4.32
C TYR A 483 -43.16 -19.11 3.29
N ILE A 484 -43.57 -20.22 2.69
CA ILE A 484 -42.75 -21.01 1.77
C ILE A 484 -43.46 -21.15 0.42
N GLU A 485 -42.85 -20.64 -0.65
CA GLU A 485 -43.26 -20.88 -2.04
C GLU A 485 -42.23 -21.79 -2.75
N VAL A 486 -42.62 -23.03 -3.05
CA VAL A 486 -41.70 -24.08 -3.55
C VAL A 486 -42.11 -24.70 -4.90
N GLU A 487 -41.09 -25.16 -5.63
CA GLU A 487 -41.28 -25.90 -6.89
C GLU A 487 -41.27 -27.43 -6.73
N PHE A 488 -40.58 -27.97 -5.71
CA PHE A 488 -40.40 -29.42 -5.55
C PHE A 488 -40.67 -29.96 -4.15
N SER A 489 -40.07 -29.38 -3.09
CA SER A 489 -40.25 -29.90 -1.73
C SER A 489 -40.28 -28.80 -0.66
N ALA A 490 -41.11 -28.94 0.36
CA ALA A 490 -41.10 -28.09 1.56
C ALA A 490 -41.29 -28.91 2.85
N ASP A 491 -40.66 -28.46 3.93
CA ASP A 491 -41.01 -28.81 5.31
C ASP A 491 -41.18 -27.50 6.10
N GLY A 492 -42.37 -27.24 6.64
CA GLY A 492 -42.65 -26.02 7.42
C GLY A 492 -41.84 -26.01 8.71
N GLY A 493 -42.05 -27.02 9.56
CA GLY A 493 -41.26 -27.24 10.75
C GLY A 493 -42.08 -27.02 12.01
N ALA A 494 -41.73 -26.02 12.81
CA ALA A 494 -42.39 -25.72 14.07
C ALA A 494 -43.02 -24.33 14.04
N GLY A 495 -44.34 -24.27 14.17
CA GLY A 495 -45.16 -23.07 14.18
C GLY A 495 -46.25 -23.14 13.10
N GLN A 496 -46.97 -22.04 12.84
CA GLN A 496 -48.11 -22.09 11.90
C GLN A 496 -47.68 -21.62 10.52
N ASP A 497 -47.33 -22.57 9.66
CA ASP A 497 -46.66 -22.27 8.40
C ASP A 497 -47.65 -22.12 7.25
N THR A 498 -47.27 -21.34 6.24
CA THR A 498 -48.00 -21.20 4.98
C THR A 498 -47.14 -21.70 3.84
N ILE A 499 -47.58 -22.78 3.19
CA ILE A 499 -46.85 -23.42 2.10
C ILE A 499 -47.65 -23.28 0.80
N ASP A 500 -47.14 -22.46 -0.11
CA ASP A 500 -47.65 -22.20 -1.45
C ASP A 500 -46.93 -23.11 -2.48
N PHE A 501 -47.70 -23.86 -3.27
CA PHE A 501 -47.15 -24.78 -4.27
C PHE A 501 -48.09 -25.00 -5.46
N ALA A 502 -47.50 -25.39 -6.59
CA ALA A 502 -48.24 -25.65 -7.83
C ALA A 502 -48.20 -27.12 -8.26
N THR A 503 -49.15 -27.54 -9.09
CA THR A 503 -49.06 -28.84 -9.77
C THR A 503 -47.96 -28.79 -10.83
N THR A 504 -46.80 -29.42 -10.58
CA THR A 504 -45.68 -29.50 -11.53
C THR A 504 -45.54 -30.90 -12.15
N ASP A 505 -44.76 -31.00 -13.24
CA ASP A 505 -44.46 -32.29 -13.91
C ASP A 505 -43.54 -33.21 -13.07
N LEU A 506 -42.98 -32.72 -11.96
CA LEU A 506 -42.03 -33.47 -11.12
C LEU A 506 -42.68 -34.13 -9.91
N GLY A 507 -43.93 -33.76 -9.59
CA GLY A 507 -44.56 -34.09 -8.31
C GLY A 507 -43.94 -33.27 -7.17
N VAL A 508 -44.78 -32.69 -6.32
CA VAL A 508 -44.34 -31.85 -5.20
C VAL A 508 -44.56 -32.61 -3.89
N SER A 509 -43.66 -32.50 -2.91
CA SER A 509 -43.80 -33.08 -1.58
C SER A 509 -43.76 -32.00 -0.51
N VAL A 510 -44.82 -31.83 0.27
CA VAL A 510 -44.86 -30.81 1.34
C VAL A 510 -45.22 -31.44 2.68
N SER A 511 -44.67 -30.89 3.76
CA SER A 511 -44.94 -31.23 5.16
C SER A 511 -45.11 -29.94 5.94
N GLY A 512 -46.10 -29.88 6.84
CA GLY A 512 -46.33 -28.71 7.70
C GLY A 512 -45.59 -28.83 9.03
N GLY A 513 -45.51 -30.04 9.56
CA GLY A 513 -44.86 -30.32 10.84
C GLY A 513 -45.89 -30.57 11.93
N ALA A 514 -45.62 -30.08 13.15
CA ALA A 514 -46.35 -30.49 14.35
C ALA A 514 -47.50 -29.56 14.77
N ASP A 515 -47.68 -28.44 14.08
CA ASP A 515 -48.57 -27.34 14.46
C ASP A 515 -49.71 -27.19 13.42
N GLY A 516 -50.29 -26.01 13.23
CA GLY A 516 -51.51 -25.85 12.43
C GLY A 516 -51.27 -25.10 11.12
N ASP A 517 -51.12 -25.82 10.01
CA ASP A 517 -50.50 -25.27 8.81
C ASP A 517 -51.49 -24.99 7.66
N LEU A 518 -51.16 -24.01 6.82
CA LEU A 518 -51.93 -23.62 5.65
C LEU A 518 -51.21 -24.03 4.36
N PHE A 519 -51.75 -25.04 3.70
CA PHE A 519 -51.30 -25.47 2.38
C PHE A 519 -52.12 -24.77 1.29
N GLN A 520 -51.49 -23.98 0.42
CA GLN A 520 -52.14 -23.35 -0.74
C GLN A 520 -51.70 -24.00 -2.06
N LEU A 521 -52.63 -24.70 -2.70
CA LEU A 521 -52.41 -25.38 -3.97
C LEU A 521 -52.93 -24.56 -5.15
N ASP A 522 -52.04 -24.13 -6.04
CA ASP A 522 -52.39 -23.58 -7.35
C ASP A 522 -52.67 -24.71 -8.36
N ALA A 523 -53.95 -24.97 -8.59
CA ALA A 523 -54.39 -26.07 -9.44
C ALA A 523 -54.54 -25.63 -10.91
N VAL A 524 -53.64 -26.09 -11.78
CA VAL A 524 -53.78 -25.97 -13.24
C VAL A 524 -54.44 -27.23 -13.80
N LEU A 525 -55.74 -27.16 -14.12
CA LEU A 525 -56.48 -28.26 -14.77
C LEU A 525 -56.27 -28.19 -16.31
N PRO A 526 -55.93 -29.29 -17.05
CA PRO A 526 -56.32 -30.68 -16.80
C PRO A 526 -55.27 -31.79 -17.08
N GLN A 527 -55.49 -32.95 -16.45
CA GLN A 527 -54.75 -34.23 -16.54
C GLN A 527 -53.40 -34.23 -15.78
N ALA A 528 -53.46 -34.07 -14.45
CA ALA A 528 -52.41 -34.65 -13.61
C ALA A 528 -52.38 -36.15 -13.92
N ASP A 529 -51.27 -36.64 -14.49
CA ASP A 529 -50.97 -38.06 -14.52
C ASP A 529 -51.05 -38.57 -13.08
N ALA A 530 -51.61 -39.76 -12.85
CA ALA A 530 -51.75 -40.30 -11.50
C ALA A 530 -50.39 -40.47 -10.78
N ASP A 531 -49.30 -40.47 -11.57
CA ASP A 531 -47.92 -40.55 -11.10
C ASP A 531 -47.33 -39.20 -10.64
N ASN A 532 -47.96 -38.05 -10.97
CA ASN A 532 -47.45 -36.68 -10.70
C ASN A 532 -48.39 -35.84 -9.81
N VAL A 533 -49.10 -36.48 -8.89
CA VAL A 533 -49.99 -35.81 -7.93
C VAL A 533 -49.13 -35.30 -6.76
N PRO A 534 -49.23 -34.01 -6.38
CA PRO A 534 -48.59 -33.49 -5.17
C PRO A 534 -48.89 -34.38 -3.95
N VAL A 535 -47.88 -34.63 -3.12
CA VAL A 535 -47.98 -35.37 -1.87
C VAL A 535 -47.89 -34.38 -0.72
N ILE A 536 -48.83 -34.45 0.20
CA ILE A 536 -48.82 -33.71 1.45
C ILE A 536 -48.62 -34.75 2.55
N ASP A 537 -47.47 -34.72 3.22
CA ASP A 537 -47.14 -35.60 4.34
C ASP A 537 -47.36 -34.86 5.68
N ASP A 538 -47.48 -35.63 6.76
CA ASP A 538 -47.68 -35.13 8.13
C ASP A 538 -48.86 -34.16 8.31
N PHE A 539 -50.01 -34.47 7.69
CA PHE A 539 -51.22 -33.66 7.81
C PHE A 539 -51.87 -33.86 9.21
N ASP A 540 -51.59 -32.98 10.19
CA ASP A 540 -52.16 -33.08 11.53
C ASP A 540 -53.67 -32.81 11.49
N SER A 541 -54.40 -33.85 11.87
CA SER A 541 -55.86 -33.88 11.93
C SER A 541 -56.38 -34.37 13.28
N ASP A 542 -55.51 -34.53 14.27
CA ASP A 542 -55.86 -35.08 15.58
C ASP A 542 -56.73 -34.13 16.43
N GLY A 543 -56.76 -32.85 16.03
CA GLY A 543 -57.74 -31.85 16.43
C GLY A 543 -57.31 -30.93 17.56
N VAL A 544 -56.02 -30.84 17.86
CA VAL A 544 -55.45 -29.79 18.73
C VAL A 544 -55.09 -28.55 17.91
N ASP A 545 -54.33 -28.75 16.84
CA ASP A 545 -54.01 -27.79 15.79
C ASP A 545 -54.47 -28.45 14.46
N ARG A 546 -54.96 -27.66 13.49
CA ARG A 546 -55.64 -28.23 12.31
C ARG A 546 -55.10 -27.63 11.04
N ASP A 547 -54.57 -28.51 10.20
CA ASP A 547 -54.13 -28.12 8.88
C ASP A 547 -55.30 -27.78 7.96
N VAL A 548 -55.06 -26.79 7.09
CA VAL A 548 -56.01 -26.27 6.11
C VAL A 548 -55.41 -26.43 4.72
N LEU A 549 -56.15 -27.05 3.81
CA LEU A 549 -55.79 -27.12 2.40
C LEU A 549 -56.68 -26.14 1.61
N SER A 550 -56.11 -25.03 1.16
CA SER A 550 -56.75 -24.10 0.25
C SER A 550 -56.37 -24.42 -1.19
N VAL A 551 -57.37 -24.59 -2.06
CA VAL A 551 -57.13 -24.86 -3.49
C VAL A 551 -57.57 -23.65 -4.30
N ARG A 552 -56.59 -23.01 -4.97
CA ARG A 552 -56.78 -21.89 -5.88
C ARG A 552 -57.05 -22.44 -7.28
N LEU A 553 -58.26 -22.21 -7.80
CA LEU A 553 -58.68 -22.75 -9.10
C LEU A 553 -58.37 -21.76 -10.23
N ALA A 554 -57.96 -22.30 -11.38
CA ALA A 554 -57.77 -21.52 -12.60
C ALA A 554 -59.06 -20.76 -13.02
N ALA A 555 -58.88 -19.56 -13.57
CA ALA A 555 -59.98 -18.68 -13.97
C ALA A 555 -61.03 -19.37 -14.88
N GLY A 556 -62.30 -19.30 -14.48
CA GLY A 556 -63.45 -19.86 -15.21
C GLY A 556 -63.93 -21.24 -14.75
N VAL A 557 -63.30 -21.80 -13.70
CA VAL A 557 -63.80 -23.00 -13.00
C VAL A 557 -64.71 -22.56 -11.85
N ASP A 558 -65.97 -22.99 -11.87
CA ASP A 558 -66.95 -22.66 -10.82
C ASP A 558 -66.76 -23.60 -9.61
N PRO A 559 -66.31 -23.11 -8.44
CA PRO A 559 -66.07 -23.92 -7.25
C PRO A 559 -67.34 -24.63 -6.75
N ASP A 560 -68.54 -24.09 -7.00
CA ASP A 560 -69.81 -24.72 -6.59
C ASP A 560 -70.16 -25.98 -7.43
N THR A 561 -69.45 -26.18 -8.55
CA THR A 561 -69.66 -27.36 -9.42
C THR A 561 -68.77 -28.55 -9.04
N LEU A 562 -67.83 -28.34 -8.14
CA LEU A 562 -66.80 -29.29 -7.79
C LEU A 562 -67.20 -30.12 -6.55
N MET A 563 -66.98 -31.42 -6.61
CA MET A 563 -67.22 -32.33 -5.48
C MET A 563 -65.90 -32.93 -5.00
N VAL A 564 -65.59 -32.75 -3.71
CA VAL A 564 -64.53 -33.49 -3.03
C VAL A 564 -65.00 -34.93 -2.82
N MET A 565 -64.28 -35.90 -3.39
CA MET A 565 -64.59 -37.32 -3.25
C MET A 565 -63.42 -38.07 -2.59
N PRO A 566 -63.69 -39.07 -1.73
CA PRO A 566 -62.67 -40.00 -1.28
C PRO A 566 -62.24 -40.93 -2.41
N ASP A 567 -60.97 -41.35 -2.36
CA ASP A 567 -60.40 -42.28 -3.34
C ASP A 567 -61.28 -43.53 -3.54
N PRO A 568 -61.78 -43.78 -4.77
CA PRO A 568 -62.56 -44.97 -5.06
C PRO A 568 -61.81 -46.29 -4.83
N GLU A 569 -60.47 -46.29 -4.75
CA GLU A 569 -59.65 -47.47 -4.41
C GLU A 569 -59.35 -47.63 -2.91
N GLY A 570 -59.81 -46.69 -2.07
CA GLY A 570 -59.69 -46.75 -0.61
C GLY A 570 -58.39 -46.18 -0.04
N GLY A 571 -57.68 -45.34 -0.81
CA GLY A 571 -56.55 -44.52 -0.38
C GLY A 571 -56.96 -43.21 0.30
N THR A 572 -55.93 -42.44 0.63
CA THR A 572 -55.98 -41.17 1.39
C THR A 572 -55.98 -39.94 0.47
N ASP A 573 -56.15 -40.13 -0.84
CA ASP A 573 -56.10 -39.04 -1.83
C ASP A 573 -57.36 -38.13 -1.76
N ALA A 574 -57.16 -36.82 -1.94
CA ALA A 574 -58.24 -35.84 -2.11
C ALA A 574 -58.53 -35.63 -3.60
N LEU A 575 -59.74 -35.99 -4.04
CA LEU A 575 -60.15 -35.88 -5.45
C LEU A 575 -61.17 -34.77 -5.66
N LEU A 576 -60.99 -34.00 -6.73
CA LEU A 576 -62.00 -33.09 -7.27
C LEU A 576 -62.63 -33.69 -8.52
N ALA A 577 -63.95 -33.87 -8.50
CA ALA A 577 -64.71 -34.37 -9.63
C ALA A 577 -65.67 -33.31 -10.18
N LEU A 578 -65.72 -33.20 -11.51
CA LEU A 578 -66.76 -32.45 -12.21
C LEU A 578 -68.15 -33.09 -11.97
N PRO A 579 -69.26 -32.32 -12.04
CA PRO A 579 -70.59 -32.80 -11.67
C PRO A 579 -71.10 -34.04 -12.41
N ASP A 580 -70.52 -34.37 -13.57
CA ASP A 580 -70.92 -35.52 -14.40
C ASP A 580 -70.13 -36.81 -14.11
N GLY A 581 -69.11 -36.75 -13.24
CA GLY A 581 -68.28 -37.88 -12.82
C GLY A 581 -67.44 -38.49 -13.94
N THR A 582 -67.22 -37.78 -15.05
CA THR A 582 -66.47 -38.30 -16.21
C THR A 582 -64.99 -37.91 -16.25
N ASP A 583 -64.62 -36.81 -15.58
CA ASP A 583 -63.23 -36.40 -15.38
C ASP A 583 -62.96 -36.28 -13.86
N ILE A 584 -62.14 -37.19 -13.35
CA ILE A 584 -61.61 -37.17 -11.98
C ILE A 584 -60.26 -36.45 -12.05
N VAL A 585 -60.07 -35.44 -11.22
CA VAL A 585 -58.79 -34.75 -11.06
C VAL A 585 -58.25 -35.08 -9.67
N TYR A 586 -57.06 -35.66 -9.63
CA TYR A 586 -56.29 -35.81 -8.40
C TYR A 586 -55.63 -34.45 -8.09
N LEU A 587 -55.91 -33.91 -6.91
CA LEU A 587 -55.31 -32.65 -6.47
C LEU A 587 -54.06 -32.89 -5.64
N ALA A 588 -54.20 -33.73 -4.62
CA ALA A 588 -53.14 -34.05 -3.69
C ALA A 588 -53.38 -35.45 -3.11
N ARG A 589 -52.29 -36.17 -2.90
CA ARG A 589 -52.24 -37.39 -2.08
C ARG A 589 -51.84 -36.96 -0.67
N ILE A 590 -52.66 -37.26 0.31
CA ILE A 590 -52.34 -36.97 1.70
C ILE A 590 -51.77 -38.25 2.33
N THR A 591 -50.56 -38.22 2.86
CA THR A 591 -49.96 -39.37 3.58
C THR A 591 -49.81 -39.05 5.06
N ASP A 592 -49.69 -40.11 5.86
CA ASP A 592 -49.53 -40.05 7.31
C ASP A 592 -48.19 -40.67 7.67
N GLY A 593 -47.40 -39.95 8.45
CA GLY A 593 -46.22 -40.44 9.15
C GLY A 593 -46.57 -41.52 10.18
N GLN A 594 -46.91 -42.72 9.72
CA GLN A 594 -47.15 -43.92 10.54
C GLN A 594 -48.25 -43.82 11.65
N ASN A 595 -49.48 -44.20 11.27
CA ASN A 595 -50.64 -44.59 12.11
C ASN A 595 -51.40 -43.46 12.81
N SER A 596 -52.18 -42.71 12.03
CA SER A 596 -53.34 -41.96 12.51
C SER A 596 -54.57 -42.26 11.64
N GLY A 597 -55.75 -42.19 12.25
CA GLY A 597 -57.02 -42.60 11.65
C GLY A 597 -57.57 -41.58 10.65
N PHE A 598 -56.84 -41.31 9.58
CA PHE A 598 -57.17 -40.29 8.56
C PHE A 598 -58.60 -40.42 8.03
N SER A 599 -59.33 -39.31 8.05
CA SER A 599 -60.62 -39.17 7.37
C SER A 599 -60.70 -37.83 6.64
N LEU A 600 -61.02 -37.87 5.34
CA LEU A 600 -61.32 -36.68 4.53
C LEU A 600 -62.42 -35.76 5.11
N SER A 601 -63.14 -36.18 6.15
CA SER A 601 -64.06 -35.31 6.89
C SER A 601 -63.38 -34.27 7.79
N ASP A 602 -62.09 -34.42 8.04
CA ASP A 602 -61.33 -33.60 8.98
C ASP A 602 -60.44 -32.56 8.29
N VAL A 603 -60.26 -32.65 6.96
CA VAL A 603 -59.58 -31.65 6.12
C VAL A 603 -60.51 -30.46 5.86
N ALA A 604 -60.10 -29.26 6.27
CA ALA A 604 -60.77 -28.03 5.87
C ALA A 604 -60.33 -27.65 4.45
N VAL A 605 -61.01 -28.18 3.43
CA VAL A 605 -60.76 -27.76 2.04
C VAL A 605 -61.53 -26.48 1.74
N THR A 606 -60.81 -25.41 1.41
CA THR A 606 -61.40 -24.16 0.88
C THR A 606 -61.13 -24.07 -0.62
N LEU A 607 -62.17 -23.74 -1.40
CA LEU A 607 -62.04 -23.52 -2.84
C LEU A 607 -62.13 -22.02 -3.10
N GLU A 608 -61.11 -21.44 -3.71
CA GLU A 608 -61.07 -20.01 -4.04
C GLU A 608 -61.00 -19.79 -5.56
N GLU A 609 -61.78 -18.83 -6.07
CA GLU A 609 -61.74 -18.39 -7.47
C GLU A 609 -60.65 -17.33 -7.62
N THR A 610 -59.64 -17.58 -8.47
CA THR A 610 -58.64 -16.55 -8.82
C THR A 610 -59.32 -15.42 -9.60
N ALA A 611 -59.14 -14.17 -9.13
CA ALA A 611 -59.85 -12.98 -9.59
C ALA A 611 -59.44 -12.48 -10.99
#